data_AF-A0A392RCC2-F1
#
_entry.id   AF-A0A392RCC2-F1
#
_cell.length_a   1.000
_cell.length_b   1.000
_cell.length_c   1.000
_cell.angle_alpha   90.00
_cell.angle_beta   90.00
_cell.angle_gamma   90.00
#
_symmetry.space_group_name_H-M   'P 1'
#
loop_
_entity.id
_entity.type
_entity.pdbx_description
1 polymer ?
#
loop_
_entity_poly.entity_id
_entity_poly.type
_entity_poly.pdbx_seq_one_letter_code
_entity_poly.pdbx_strand_id
1 'polypeptide(L)'
;KLTAKFALLNKIGVVNWVPTSHTSEHPDICTAADVPCVREADLSLDYRLFEGSHAADIAGPSTKKSNDTLSKKQMIADLKETSKALEERK
;
A
#
# COMPACT_ATOMS: atom_id res chain seq x y z
N LYS A 1 -20.60 -25.13 -5.90
CA LYS A 1 -20.49 -24.57 -7.29
C LYS A 1 -19.66 -23.28 -7.25
N LEU A 2 -18.41 -23.37 -6.77
CA LEU A 2 -17.53 -22.21 -6.56
C LEU A 2 -16.38 -22.18 -7.58
N THR A 3 -16.07 -23.34 -8.17
CA THR A 3 -14.88 -23.62 -8.96
C THR A 3 -14.78 -22.80 -10.25
N ALA A 4 -15.88 -22.66 -10.99
CA ALA A 4 -15.86 -21.92 -12.26
C ALA A 4 -15.80 -20.39 -12.06
N LYS A 5 -16.56 -19.88 -11.08
CA LYS A 5 -16.54 -18.44 -10.72
C LYS A 5 -15.16 -18.04 -10.17
N PHE A 6 -14.58 -18.87 -9.31
CA PHE A 6 -13.25 -18.68 -8.76
C PHE A 6 -12.18 -18.68 -9.86
N ALA A 7 -12.19 -19.67 -10.76
CA ALA A 7 -11.23 -19.74 -11.86
C ALA A 7 -11.29 -18.50 -12.76
N LEU A 8 -12.49 -17.99 -13.03
CA LEU A 8 -12.67 -16.76 -13.83
C LEU A 8 -12.13 -15.51 -13.11
N LEU A 9 -12.44 -15.34 -11.82
CA LEU A 9 -11.97 -14.19 -11.03
C LEU A 9 -10.46 -14.23 -10.79
N ASN A 10 -9.90 -15.40 -10.53
CA ASN A 10 -8.47 -15.62 -10.42
C ASN A 10 -7.77 -15.23 -11.73
N LYS A 11 -8.27 -15.71 -12.88
CA LYS A 11 -7.74 -15.33 -14.20
C LYS A 11 -7.77 -13.82 -14.45
N ILE A 12 -8.88 -13.14 -14.12
CA ILE A 12 -8.99 -11.68 -14.27
C ILE A 12 -8.00 -10.95 -13.35
N GLY A 13 -7.92 -11.33 -12.08
CA GLY A 13 -7.01 -10.71 -11.12
C GLY A 13 -5.53 -10.88 -11.49
N VAL A 14 -5.14 -12.05 -12.01
CA VAL A 14 -3.77 -12.31 -12.46
C VAL A 14 -3.39 -11.44 -13.65
N VAL A 15 -4.29 -11.28 -14.62
CA VAL A 15 -4.06 -10.47 -15.83
C VAL A 15 -4.05 -8.98 -15.51
N ASN A 16 -4.92 -8.50 -14.61
CA ASN A 16 -4.99 -7.09 -14.22
C ASN A 16 -3.86 -6.67 -13.25
N TRP A 17 -3.24 -7.62 -12.55
CA TRP A 17 -2.09 -7.35 -11.67
C TRP A 17 -0.78 -7.13 -12.45
N VAL A 18 -0.71 -7.57 -13.71
CA VAL A 18 0.40 -7.16 -14.58
C VAL A 18 0.49 -5.64 -14.47
N PRO A 19 1.66 -5.06 -14.15
CA PRO A 19 1.81 -3.62 -14.07
C PRO A 19 1.31 -2.99 -15.36
N THR A 20 0.09 -2.46 -15.33
CA THR A 20 -0.39 -1.57 -16.36
C THR A 20 0.53 -0.39 -16.27
N SER A 21 1.22 -0.10 -17.37
CA SER A 21 2.08 1.07 -17.47
C SER A 21 1.22 2.33 -17.32
N HIS A 22 0.85 2.69 -16.09
CA HIS A 22 0.31 3.98 -15.69
C HIS A 22 1.39 5.08 -15.77
N THR A 23 2.57 4.73 -16.30
CA THR A 23 3.75 5.58 -16.46
C THR A 23 3.53 6.80 -17.34
N SER A 24 2.43 6.87 -18.11
CA SER A 24 2.11 8.06 -18.90
C SER A 24 1.63 9.24 -18.05
N GLU A 25 1.06 8.98 -16.87
CA GLU A 25 0.49 10.04 -16.03
C GLU A 25 1.52 10.62 -15.05
N HIS A 26 2.53 9.84 -14.67
CA HIS A 26 3.55 10.22 -13.70
C HIS A 26 4.94 9.63 -14.08
N PRO A 27 5.71 10.33 -14.93
CA PRO A 27 7.00 9.83 -15.42
C PRO A 27 8.06 9.67 -14.32
N ASP A 28 7.87 10.30 -13.16
CA ASP A 28 8.83 10.25 -12.03
C ASP A 28 8.70 8.99 -11.16
N ILE A 29 7.68 8.15 -11.39
CA ILE A 29 7.43 6.93 -10.58
C ILE A 29 8.32 5.76 -10.99
N CYS A 30 8.64 5.65 -12.28
CA CYS A 30 9.55 4.62 -12.80
C CYS A 30 10.79 5.31 -13.36
N THR A 31 11.88 5.24 -12.63
CA THR A 31 13.17 5.75 -13.03
C THR A 31 13.91 4.75 -13.90
N ALA A 32 14.92 5.20 -14.65
CA ALA A 32 15.77 4.30 -15.45
C ALA A 32 16.57 3.29 -14.59
N ALA A 33 16.62 3.47 -13.27
CA ALA A 33 17.26 2.56 -12.33
C ALA A 33 16.32 1.44 -11.86
N ASP A 34 15.01 1.55 -12.10
CA ASP A 34 14.05 0.53 -11.72
C ASP A 34 14.19 -0.69 -12.65
N VAL A 35 14.45 -1.84 -12.05
CA VAL A 35 14.60 -3.11 -12.77
C VAL A 35 13.26 -3.83 -12.78
N PRO A 36 12.68 -4.14 -13.97
CA PRO A 36 11.49 -4.99 -14.04
C PRO A 36 11.77 -6.33 -13.35
N CYS A 37 11.03 -6.60 -12.27
CA CYS A 37 11.15 -7.84 -11.54
C CYS A 37 10.05 -8.80 -11.99
N VAL A 38 10.45 -9.87 -12.68
CA VAL A 38 9.54 -10.97 -13.00
C VAL A 38 9.31 -11.77 -11.72
N ARG A 39 8.06 -12.16 -11.47
CA ARG A 39 7.79 -13.05 -10.33
C ARG A 39 8.22 -14.47 -10.67
N GLU A 40 8.88 -15.11 -9.71
CA GLU A 40 9.29 -16.52 -9.79
C GLU A 40 8.12 -17.50 -9.84
N ALA A 41 6.93 -17.08 -9.39
CA ALA A 41 5.72 -17.91 -9.35
C ALA A 41 4.51 -17.19 -9.94
N ASP A 42 3.60 -17.99 -10.50
CA ASP A 42 2.30 -17.52 -10.95
C ASP A 42 1.52 -16.92 -9.79
N LEU A 43 0.91 -15.76 -10.02
CA LEU A 43 -0.02 -15.21 -9.06
C LEU A 43 -1.25 -16.08 -9.01
N SER A 44 -1.68 -16.40 -7.79
CA SER A 44 -2.97 -17.00 -7.56
C SER A 44 -3.66 -16.25 -6.43
N LEU A 45 -4.95 -16.02 -6.60
CA LEU A 45 -5.82 -15.51 -5.55
C LEU A 45 -6.40 -16.71 -4.80
N ASP A 46 -6.35 -16.68 -3.47
CA ASP A 46 -6.94 -17.71 -2.61
C ASP A 46 -8.49 -17.66 -2.71
N TYR A 47 -9.15 -18.82 -2.73
CA TYR A 47 -10.61 -18.91 -2.83
C TYR A 47 -11.32 -18.28 -1.63
N ARG A 48 -10.66 -18.27 -0.47
CA ARG A 48 -11.17 -17.67 0.76
C ARG A 48 -11.55 -16.21 0.55
N LEU A 49 -10.79 -15.46 -0.26
CA LEU A 49 -11.09 -14.06 -0.60
C LEU A 49 -12.54 -13.83 -1.07
N PHE A 50 -13.18 -14.84 -1.66
CA PHE A 50 -14.53 -14.76 -2.22
C PHE A 50 -15.62 -15.42 -1.36
N GLU A 51 -15.25 -16.08 -0.27
CA GLU A 51 -16.17 -16.91 0.54
C GLU A 51 -16.56 -16.30 1.89
N GLY A 52 -15.91 -15.24 2.37
CA GLY A 52 -16.20 -14.67 3.69
C GLY A 52 -16.12 -13.13 3.79
N SER A 53 -16.63 -12.61 4.91
CA SER A 53 -16.53 -11.19 5.30
C SER A 53 -15.15 -10.91 5.91
N HIS A 54 -14.12 -10.84 5.07
CA HIS A 54 -12.72 -10.68 5.50
C HIS A 54 -12.29 -9.24 5.80
N ALA A 55 -13.23 -8.28 5.74
CA ALA A 55 -12.91 -6.87 5.97
C ALA A 55 -12.27 -6.62 7.35
N ALA A 56 -12.66 -7.40 8.36
CA ALA A 56 -12.12 -7.28 9.72
C ALA A 56 -10.71 -7.86 9.88
N ASP A 57 -10.36 -8.94 9.15
CA ASP A 57 -9.04 -9.59 9.23
C ASP A 57 -7.94 -8.77 8.54
N ILE A 58 -8.32 -7.97 7.54
CA ILE A 58 -7.41 -7.10 6.76
C ILE A 58 -7.26 -5.72 7.42
N ALA A 59 -8.26 -5.29 8.19
CA ALA A 59 -8.22 -4.03 8.92
C ALA A 59 -7.14 -4.11 10.00
N GLY A 60 -5.95 -3.60 9.70
CA GLY A 60 -4.95 -3.34 10.73
C GLY A 60 -5.56 -2.46 11.83
N PRO A 61 -5.14 -2.64 13.11
CA PRO A 61 -5.66 -1.81 14.19
C PRO A 61 -5.41 -0.35 13.84
N SER A 62 -6.49 0.37 13.52
CA SER A 62 -6.42 1.81 13.35
C SER A 62 -5.88 2.36 14.66
N THR A 63 -4.69 2.95 14.62
CA THR A 63 -4.15 3.68 15.76
C THR A 63 -5.24 4.63 16.21
N LYS A 64 -5.68 4.49 17.47
CA LYS A 64 -6.63 5.43 18.07
C LYS A 64 -6.10 6.83 17.77
N LYS A 65 -6.91 7.66 17.10
CA LYS A 65 -6.64 9.09 17.01
C LYS A 65 -6.28 9.53 18.42
N SER A 66 -5.04 9.98 18.62
CA SER A 66 -4.70 10.66 19.86
C SER A 66 -5.69 11.82 19.96
N ASN A 67 -6.47 11.85 21.04
CA ASN A 67 -7.38 12.95 21.34
C ASN A 67 -6.63 14.27 21.64
N ASP A 68 -5.29 14.24 21.58
CA ASP A 68 -4.46 15.43 21.60
C ASP A 68 -4.70 16.26 20.33
N THR A 69 -5.66 17.17 20.44
CA THR A 69 -5.76 18.31 19.53
C THR A 69 -4.59 19.24 19.85
N LEU A 70 -3.40 18.91 19.33
CA LEU A 70 -2.26 19.82 19.38
C LEU A 70 -2.59 21.06 18.56
N SER A 71 -2.44 22.23 19.18
CA SER A 71 -2.54 23.50 18.46
C SER A 71 -1.48 23.54 17.36
N LYS A 72 -1.80 24.13 16.19
CA LYS A 72 -0.86 24.36 15.09
C LYS A 72 0.43 25.04 15.56
N LYS A 73 0.35 25.91 16.58
CA LYS A 73 1.53 26.56 17.18
C LYS A 73 2.46 25.57 17.87
N GLN A 74 1.90 24.58 18.58
CA GLN A 74 2.67 23.55 19.26
C GLN A 74 3.38 22.66 18.25
N MET A 75 2.67 22.22 17.19
CA MET A 75 3.29 21.43 16.11
C MET A 75 4.50 22.12 15.49
N ILE A 76 4.40 23.43 15.23
CA ILE A 76 5.50 24.22 14.64
C ILE A 76 6.68 24.32 15.61
N ALA A 77 6.43 24.46 16.91
CA ALA A 77 7.49 24.51 17.92
C ALA A 77 8.25 23.18 17.98
N ASP A 78 7.52 22.06 18.05
CA ASP A 78 8.10 20.72 18.15
C ASP A 78 8.90 20.36 16.89
N LEU A 79 8.40 20.72 15.70
CA LEU A 79 9.11 20.54 14.41
C LEU A 79 10.40 21.36 14.34
N LYS A 80 10.39 22.60 14.85
CA LYS A 80 11.61 23.42 14.91
C LYS A 80 12.65 22.86 15.87
N GLU A 81 12.22 22.41 17.03
CA GLU A 81 13.11 21.82 18.05
C GLU A 81 13.75 20.53 17.54
N THR A 82 12.94 19.63 17.00
CA THR A 82 13.41 18.36 16.44
C THR A 82 14.36 18.54 15.26
N SER A 83 14.07 19.48 14.34
CA SER A 83 14.97 19.82 13.24
C SER A 83 16.32 20.34 13.72
N LYS A 84 16.33 21.19 14.75
CA LYS A 84 17.58 21.71 15.32
C LYS A 84 18.41 20.60 15.97
N ALA A 85 17.76 19.74 16.76
CA ALA A 85 18.41 18.62 17.42
C ALA A 85 19.00 17.59 16.43
N LEU A 86 18.39 17.43 15.25
CA LEU A 86 18.90 16.55 14.19
C LEU A 86 20.15 17.13 13.52
N GLU A 87 20.20 18.44 13.29
CA GLU A 87 21.38 19.11 12.73
C GLU A 87 22.57 19.10 13.70
N GLU A 88 22.32 19.15 15.01
CA GLU A 88 23.36 18.97 16.06
C GLU A 88 23.89 17.52 16.15
N ARG A 89 23.22 16.56 15.51
CA ARG A 89 23.60 15.13 15.46
C ARG A 89 24.28 14.72 14.15
N LYS A 90 24.47 15.65 13.21
CA LYS A 90 25.33 15.47 12.02
C LYS A 90 26.77 15.79 12.34
#